data_AF-A0A914UII1-F1
#
_entry.id   AF-A0A914UII1-F1
#
_cell.length_a   1.000
_cell.length_b   1.000
_cell.length_c   1.000
_cell.angle_alpha   90.00
_cell.angle_beta   90.00
_cell.angle_gamma   90.00
#
_symmetry.space_group_name_H-M   'P 1'
#
loop_
_entity.id
_entity.type
_entity.pdbx_description
1 polymer ?
#
loop_
_entity_poly.entity_id
_entity_poly.type
_entity_poly.pdbx_seq_one_letter_code
_entity_poly.pdbx_strand_id
1 'polypeptide(L)'
;MNEHVNLLPVETSKSGVINVYVQGNLEDKQGKTVILTVHDVGTNHKAFVRFVNHPAMAEVKQRAVFLHVCVPGQEDNAPDYIHDFPSLAQLGEDLVCVLDKVDVKTCIAFGEGAGANIVCRFAV
;
A
#
# COMPACT_ATOMS: atom_id res chain seq x y z
N MET A 1 1.79 17.30 12.86
CA MET A 1 0.95 17.79 11.75
C MET A 1 0.62 16.56 10.93
N ASN A 2 -0.59 16.01 11.08
CA ASN A 2 -0.96 14.77 10.39
C ASN A 2 -1.00 15.07 8.89
N GLU A 3 0.00 14.60 8.14
CA GLU A 3 -0.09 14.68 6.68
C GLU A 3 -1.29 13.87 6.22
N HIS A 4 -2.11 14.50 5.38
CA HIS A 4 -3.29 13.89 4.81
C HIS A 4 -2.83 12.83 3.80
N VAL A 5 -3.04 11.57 4.16
CA VAL A 5 -3.05 10.48 3.18
C VAL A 5 -4.43 10.44 2.51
N ASN A 6 -4.45 10.25 1.20
CA ASN A 6 -5.69 10.17 0.43
C ASN A 6 -6.05 8.70 0.22
N LEU A 7 -7.27 8.31 0.60
CA LEU A 7 -7.75 6.96 0.34
C LEU A 7 -8.08 6.79 -1.15
N LEU A 8 -7.51 5.74 -1.74
CA LEU A 8 -7.75 5.25 -3.08
C LEU A 8 -8.22 3.78 -2.99
N PRO A 9 -9.53 3.51 -3.08
CA PRO A 9 -10.03 2.15 -3.17
C PRO A 9 -9.66 1.54 -4.54
N VAL A 10 -9.15 0.32 -4.52
CA VAL A 10 -8.74 -0.43 -5.72
C VAL A 10 -9.56 -1.70 -5.80
N GLU A 11 -10.37 -1.83 -6.85
CA GLU A 11 -11.06 -3.08 -7.19
C GLU A 11 -10.02 -4.09 -7.70
N THR A 12 -10.03 -5.29 -7.13
CA THR A 12 -9.08 -6.35 -7.47
C THR A 12 -9.78 -7.61 -7.92
N SER A 13 -9.02 -8.53 -8.52
CA SER A 13 -9.60 -9.72 -9.15
C SER A 13 -9.93 -10.83 -8.16
N LYS A 14 -9.16 -10.95 -7.06
CA LYS A 14 -9.24 -12.09 -6.13
C LYS A 14 -9.47 -11.66 -4.67
N SER A 15 -9.19 -10.41 -4.33
CA SER A 15 -9.17 -9.91 -2.95
C SER A 15 -10.27 -8.88 -2.65
N GLY A 16 -11.19 -8.65 -3.61
CA GLY A 16 -12.23 -7.62 -3.50
C GLY A 16 -11.64 -6.22 -3.55
N VAL A 17 -12.13 -5.30 -2.73
CA VAL A 17 -11.60 -3.94 -2.66
C VAL A 17 -10.40 -3.91 -1.71
N ILE A 18 -9.25 -3.46 -2.22
CA ILE A 18 -8.08 -3.13 -1.41
C ILE A 18 -8.01 -1.62 -1.20
N ASN A 19 -7.96 -1.19 0.06
CA ASN A 19 -7.78 0.21 0.41
C ASN A 19 -6.30 0.61 0.29
N VAL A 20 -5.99 1.61 -0.52
CA VAL A 20 -4.63 2.15 -0.66
C VAL A 20 -4.60 3.60 -0.18
N TYR A 21 -3.71 3.92 0.74
CA TYR A 21 -3.53 5.26 1.27
C TYR A 21 -2.34 5.92 0.59
N VAL A 22 -2.62 6.95 -0.20
CA VAL A 22 -1.62 7.65 -1.01
C VAL A 22 -1.01 8.78 -0.18
N GLN A 23 0.32 8.74 0.01
CA GLN A 23 1.10 9.82 0.61
C GLN A 23 1.99 10.46 -0.46
N GLY A 24 1.71 11.73 -0.79
CA GLY A 24 2.30 12.45 -1.91
C GLY A 24 1.25 12.86 -2.94
N ASN A 25 1.69 13.41 -4.08
CA ASN A 25 0.80 13.83 -5.16
C ASN A 25 0.97 12.92 -6.39
N LEU A 26 -0.10 12.21 -6.77
CA LEU A 26 -0.15 11.35 -7.95
C LEU A 26 -0.18 12.13 -9.27
N GLU A 27 -0.68 13.37 -9.28
CA GLU A 27 -0.68 14.23 -10.47
C GLU A 27 0.75 14.66 -10.85
N ASP A 28 1.63 14.78 -9.85
CA ASP A 28 3.05 15.13 -9.97
C ASP A 28 3.94 13.89 -9.70
N LYS A 29 3.52 12.71 -10.17
CA LYS A 29 4.28 11.47 -10.03
C LYS A 29 5.43 11.35 -11.04
N GLN A 30 5.44 12.17 -12.09
CA GLN A 30 6.45 12.11 -13.14
C GLN A 30 7.83 12.48 -12.59
N GLY A 31 8.80 11.58 -12.73
CA GLY A 31 10.15 11.77 -12.17
C GLY A 31 10.27 11.46 -10.67
N LYS A 32 9.16 11.09 -10.00
CA LYS A 32 9.18 10.59 -8.63
C LYS A 32 9.27 9.07 -8.59
N THR A 33 9.86 8.55 -7.52
CA THR A 33 9.85 7.12 -7.23
C THR A 33 8.51 6.72 -6.63
N VAL A 34 7.85 5.73 -7.19
CA VAL A 34 6.65 5.14 -6.57
C VAL A 34 7.08 4.03 -5.62
N ILE A 35 6.66 4.12 -4.37
CA ILE A 35 6.98 3.14 -3.32
C ILE A 35 5.69 2.52 -2.82
N LEU A 36 5.51 1.22 -3.01
CA LEU A 36 4.36 0.47 -2.51
C LEU A 36 4.72 -0.17 -1.17
N THR A 37 3.89 0.02 -0.15
CA THR A 37 4.14 -0.56 1.18
C THR A 37 3.05 -1.52 1.61
N VAL A 38 3.40 -2.68 2.20
CA VAL A 38 2.44 -3.66 2.74
C VAL A 38 2.82 -4.00 4.19
N HIS A 39 1.88 -3.79 5.11
CA HIS A 39 2.11 -3.89 6.56
C HIS A 39 2.07 -5.34 7.09
N ASP A 40 2.54 -5.52 8.33
CA ASP A 40 2.49 -6.80 9.02
C ASP A 40 1.14 -7.04 9.72
N VAL A 41 0.93 -8.27 10.18
CA VAL A 41 -0.22 -8.69 10.99
C VAL A 41 -0.30 -7.86 12.28
N GLY A 42 -1.52 -7.44 12.64
CA GLY A 42 -1.76 -6.64 13.85
C GLY A 42 -1.42 -5.15 13.69
N THR A 43 -1.06 -4.73 12.48
CA THR A 43 -0.82 -3.32 12.12
C THR A 43 -1.65 -2.94 10.89
N ASN A 44 -1.57 -1.68 10.46
CA ASN A 44 -2.15 -1.23 9.21
C ASN A 44 -1.26 -0.17 8.55
N HIS A 45 -1.74 0.46 7.46
CA HIS A 45 -1.02 1.49 6.70
C HIS A 45 -0.36 2.59 7.57
N LYS A 46 -0.91 2.90 8.75
CA LYS A 46 -0.38 3.93 9.65
C LYS A 46 1.04 3.64 10.15
N ALA A 47 1.44 2.37 10.25
CA ALA A 47 2.80 2.00 10.62
C ALA A 47 3.81 2.59 9.63
N PHE A 48 3.53 2.47 8.32
CA PHE A 48 4.37 3.06 7.29
C PHE A 48 4.22 4.57 7.17
N VAL A 49 3.02 5.13 7.35
CA VAL A 49 2.85 6.59 7.41
C VAL A 49 3.71 7.20 8.52
N ARG A 50 3.80 6.55 9.69
CA ARG A 50 4.69 6.96 10.77
C ARG A 50 6.16 6.85 10.38
N PHE A 51 6.56 5.75 9.75
CA PHE A 51 7.93 5.56 9.25
C PHE A 51 8.34 6.64 8.24
N VAL A 52 7.51 6.90 7.23
CA VAL A 52 7.76 7.90 6.17
C VAL A 52 7.80 9.33 6.74
N ASN A 53 7.06 9.60 7.81
CA ASN A 53 7.07 10.90 8.48
C ASN A 53 8.23 11.09 9.48
N HIS A 54 9.09 10.09 9.67
CA HIS A 54 10.28 10.28 10.47
C HIS A 54 11.20 11.34 9.83
N PRO A 55 11.82 12.27 10.59
CA PRO A 55 12.67 13.32 10.00
C PRO A 55 13.79 12.81 9.08
N ALA A 56 14.35 11.63 9.38
CA ALA A 56 15.36 11.00 8.53
C ALA A 56 14.86 10.59 7.14
N MET A 57 13.54 10.47 6.95
CA MET A 57 12.91 10.13 5.67
C MET A 57 12.53 11.37 4.86
N ALA A 58 12.76 12.59 5.34
CA ALA A 58 12.30 13.82 4.69
C ALA A 58 12.70 13.94 3.21
N GLU A 59 13.97 13.67 2.89
CA GLU A 59 14.49 13.71 1.51
C GLU A 59 13.86 12.64 0.61
N VAL A 60 13.69 11.41 1.13
CA VAL A 60 13.05 10.32 0.39
C VAL A 60 11.58 10.67 0.14
N LYS A 61 10.90 11.19 1.17
CA LYS A 61 9.51 11.59 1.12
C LYS A 61 9.24 12.65 0.05
N GLN A 62 10.12 13.63 -0.10
CA GLN A 62 9.96 14.70 -1.08
C GLN A 62 10.07 14.20 -2.54
N ARG A 63 10.79 13.09 -2.77
CA ARG A 63 11.11 12.55 -4.10
C ARG A 63 10.28 11.32 -4.47
N ALA A 64 9.37 10.91 -3.60
CA ALA A 64 8.59 9.70 -3.77
C ALA A 64 7.08 9.94 -3.60
N VAL A 65 6.30 9.03 -4.18
CA VAL A 65 4.88 8.86 -3.87
C VAL A 65 4.72 7.49 -3.23
N PHE A 66 4.14 7.45 -2.04
CA PHE A 66 3.91 6.19 -1.34
C PHE A 66 2.48 5.72 -1.54
N LEU A 67 2.35 4.43 -1.85
CA LEU A 67 1.09 3.70 -1.95
C LEU A 67 1.03 2.73 -0.79
N HIS A 68 0.41 3.14 0.31
CA HIS A 68 0.30 2.31 1.50
C HIS A 68 -0.90 1.37 1.37
N VAL A 69 -0.64 0.12 1.03
CA VAL A 69 -1.66 -0.93 0.96
C VAL A 69 -2.12 -1.25 2.38
N CYS A 70 -3.43 -1.17 2.59
CA CYS A 70 -4.10 -1.68 3.77
C CYS A 70 -4.76 -3.00 3.39
N VAL A 71 -4.26 -4.10 3.97
CA VAL A 71 -4.80 -5.44 3.73
C VAL A 71 -6.30 -5.44 4.09
N PRO A 72 -7.18 -6.12 3.32
CA PRO A 72 -8.62 -6.10 3.56
C PRO A 72 -9.00 -6.35 5.02
N GLY A 73 -9.89 -5.52 5.56
CA GLY A 73 -10.38 -5.65 6.94
C GLY A 73 -9.41 -5.15 8.02
N GLN A 74 -8.27 -4.56 7.64
CA GLN A 74 -7.27 -4.04 8.58
C GLN A 74 -7.30 -2.50 8.68
N GLU A 75 -8.15 -1.83 7.90
CA GLU A 75 -8.41 -0.40 8.04
C GLU A 75 -9.10 -0.07 9.37
N ASP A 76 -9.00 1.18 9.80
CA ASP A 76 -9.60 1.59 11.07
C ASP A 76 -11.13 1.41 11.05
N ASN A 77 -11.67 0.76 12.06
CA ASN A 77 -13.11 0.50 12.19
C ASN A 77 -13.69 -0.32 11.03
N ALA A 78 -12.87 -1.14 10.37
CA ALA A 78 -13.36 -2.13 9.43
C ALA A 78 -14.45 -2.99 10.08
N PRO A 79 -15.57 -3.27 9.39
CA PRO A 79 -16.54 -4.25 9.87
C PRO A 79 -15.90 -5.65 9.88
N ASP A 80 -16.51 -6.57 10.64
CA ASP A 80 -16.09 -7.96 10.64
C ASP A 80 -16.07 -8.52 9.21
N TYR A 81 -14.98 -9.21 8.86
CA TYR A 81 -14.81 -9.79 7.54
C TYR A 81 -15.65 -11.07 7.45
N ILE A 82 -16.73 -11.04 6.66
CA ILE A 82 -17.72 -12.13 6.57
C ILE A 82 -17.49 -13.11 5.42
N HIS A 83 -16.47 -12.88 4.59
CA HIS A 83 -16.16 -13.68 3.41
C HIS A 83 -14.89 -14.52 3.62
N ASP A 84 -14.59 -15.41 2.67
CA ASP A 84 -13.32 -16.13 2.66
C ASP A 84 -12.17 -15.12 2.50
N PHE A 85 -11.29 -15.06 3.51
CA PHE A 85 -10.17 -14.14 3.49
C PHE A 85 -9.18 -14.54 2.39
N PRO A 86 -8.67 -13.59 1.58
CA PRO A 86 -7.76 -13.91 0.50
C PRO A 86 -6.43 -14.48 1.03
N SER A 87 -5.90 -15.48 0.34
CA SER A 87 -4.57 -16.02 0.63
C SER A 87 -3.49 -14.97 0.34
N LEU A 88 -2.31 -15.13 0.96
CA LEU A 88 -1.16 -14.24 0.69
C LEU A 88 -0.73 -14.24 -0.79
N ALA A 89 -0.97 -15.34 -1.51
CA ALA A 89 -0.73 -15.43 -2.95
C ALA A 89 -1.71 -14.56 -3.74
N GLN A 90 -3.00 -14.68 -3.46
CA GLN A 90 -4.03 -13.85 -4.10
C GLN A 90 -3.80 -12.35 -3.82
N LEU A 91 -3.47 -12.00 -2.57
CA LEU A 91 -3.12 -10.62 -2.20
C LEU A 91 -1.91 -10.11 -3.00
N GLY A 92 -0.87 -10.93 -3.17
CA GLY A 92 0.33 -10.57 -3.93
C GLY A 92 0.03 -10.37 -5.42
N GLU A 93 -0.74 -11.27 -6.02
CA GLU A 93 -1.16 -11.17 -7.42
C GLU A 93 -1.98 -9.90 -7.70
N ASP A 94 -2.87 -9.53 -6.78
CA ASP A 94 -3.73 -8.35 -6.91
C ASP A 94 -3.00 -7.01 -6.67
N LEU A 95 -1.75 -7.01 -6.19
CA LEU A 95 -0.97 -5.77 -6.07
C LEU A 95 -0.69 -5.11 -7.43
N VAL A 96 -0.73 -5.87 -8.53
CA VAL A 96 -0.63 -5.30 -9.89
C VAL A 96 -1.79 -4.34 -10.18
N CYS A 97 -3.00 -4.63 -9.69
CA CYS A 97 -4.18 -3.78 -9.88
C CYS A 97 -3.99 -2.39 -9.24
N VAL A 98 -3.21 -2.31 -8.16
CA VAL A 98 -2.86 -1.03 -7.52
C VAL A 98 -2.01 -0.18 -8.46
N LEU A 99 -1.01 -0.78 -9.10
CA LEU A 99 -0.13 -0.08 -10.05
C LEU A 99 -0.86 0.33 -11.32
N ASP A 100 -1.71 -0.55 -11.85
CA ASP A 100 -2.56 -0.27 -13.01
C ASP A 100 -3.52 0.89 -12.73
N LYS A 101 -4.15 0.91 -11.54
CA LYS A 101 -5.07 1.97 -11.13
C LYS A 101 -4.43 3.36 -11.13
N VAL A 102 -3.15 3.44 -10.78
CA VAL A 102 -2.40 4.70 -10.77
C VAL A 102 -1.52 4.88 -12.00
N ASP A 103 -1.64 4.05 -13.03
CA ASP A 103 -0.85 4.12 -14.27
C ASP A 103 0.67 4.20 -14.00
N VAL A 104 1.20 3.22 -13.27
CA VAL A 104 2.62 3.09 -12.92
C VAL A 104 3.12 1.71 -13.34
N LYS A 105 4.24 1.66 -14.07
CA LYS A 105 4.79 0.38 -14.56
C LYS A 105 5.70 -0.35 -13.56
N THR A 106 6.38 0.40 -12.71
CA THR A 106 7.37 -0.13 -11.77
C THR A 106 7.31 0.64 -10.46
N CYS A 107 7.46 -0.06 -9.35
CA CYS A 107 7.58 0.55 -8.03
C CYS A 107 8.72 -0.11 -7.24
N ILE A 108 9.17 0.57 -6.18
CA ILE A 108 9.91 -0.08 -5.10
C ILE A 108 8.89 -0.64 -4.13
N ALA A 109 8.91 -1.93 -3.85
CA ALA A 109 8.01 -2.54 -2.89
C ALA A 109 8.70 -2.73 -1.53
N PHE A 110 8.01 -2.36 -0.45
CA PHE A 110 8.50 -2.48 0.92
C PHE A 110 7.47 -3.19 1.77
N GLY A 111 7.86 -4.27 2.44
CA GLY A 111 6.94 -5.05 3.27
C GLY A 111 7.54 -5.38 4.61
N GLU A 112 6.67 -5.52 5.61
CA GLU A 112 7.04 -5.98 6.96
C GLU A 112 6.30 -7.28 7.26
N GLY A 113 6.99 -8.30 7.79
CA GLY A 113 6.41 -9.60 8.17
C GLY A 113 5.53 -10.24 7.10
N ALA A 114 4.22 -10.40 7.36
CA ALA A 114 3.26 -10.91 6.39
C ALA A 114 3.20 -10.04 5.12
N GLY A 115 3.31 -8.72 5.25
CA GLY A 115 3.41 -7.80 4.12
C GLY A 115 4.65 -8.02 3.28
N ALA A 116 5.80 -8.37 3.90
CA ALA A 116 6.99 -8.78 3.14
C ALA A 116 6.74 -10.07 2.35
N ASN A 117 6.02 -11.04 2.92
CA ASN A 117 5.65 -12.27 2.23
C ASN A 117 4.75 -11.99 1.01
N ILE A 118 3.75 -11.11 1.16
CA ILE A 118 2.87 -10.67 0.07
C ILE A 118 3.69 -9.99 -1.03
N VAL A 119 4.56 -9.03 -0.67
CA VAL A 119 5.44 -8.32 -1.63
C VAL A 119 6.35 -9.29 -2.38
N CYS A 120 6.92 -10.29 -1.71
CA CYS A 120 7.75 -11.30 -2.37
C CYS A 120 6.96 -12.14 -3.39
N ARG A 121 5.66 -12.38 -3.18
CA ARG A 121 4.82 -13.10 -4.14
C ARG A 121 4.40 -12.23 -5.31
N PHE A 122 4.23 -10.93 -5.07
CA PHE A 122 4.00 -9.93 -6.12
C PHE A 122 5.21 -9.77 -7.06
N ALA A 123 6.42 -9.88 -6.53
CA ALA A 123 7.65 -9.62 -7.27
C ALA A 123 8.12 -10.76 -8.20
N VAL A 124 7.36 -11.86 -8.30
CA VAL A 124 7.67 -13.06 -9.11
C VAL A 124 6.84 -13.06 -10.38
#